data_AF-A0A920AGW3-F1
#
_entry.id   AF-A0A920AGW3-F1
#
_cell.length_a   1.000
_cell.length_b   1.000
_cell.length_c   1.000
_cell.angle_alpha   90.00
_cell.angle_beta   90.00
_cell.angle_gamma   90.00
#
_symmetry.space_group_name_H-M   'P 1'
#
loop_
_entity.id
_entity.type
_entity.pdbx_description
1 polymer ?
#
loop_
_entity_poly.entity_id
_entity_poly.type
_entity_poly.pdbx_seq_one_letter_code
_entity_poly.pdbx_strand_id
1 'polypeptide(L)' 'MEGEKNGIPVEVAMSYNTSYSENLHSYVNNINTHEGGTHLTGFRRALTRTLKSYAEKSGMLEREKVTVAGDDFREGLLL' A
#
# COMPACT_ATOMS: atom_id res chain seq x y z
N MET A 1 -3.07 -12.06 2.61
CA MET A 1 -4.19 -11.52 3.44
C MET A 1 -5.41 -11.52 2.57
N GLU A 2 -6.54 -12.01 3.08
CA GLU A 2 -7.79 -12.13 2.34
C GLU A 2 -8.87 -11.33 3.06
N GLY A 3 -9.85 -10.82 2.33
CA GLY A 3 -11.00 -10.11 2.89
C GLY A 3 -12.11 -9.96 1.87
N GLU A 4 -13.32 -9.64 2.35
CA GLU A 4 -14.48 -9.41 1.50
C GLU A 4 -15.17 -8.11 1.91
N LYS A 5 -15.63 -7.33 0.93
CA LYS A 5 -16.48 -6.16 1.19
C LYS A 5 -17.54 -6.03 0.11
N ASN A 6 -18.81 -5.91 0.52
CA ASN A 6 -19.95 -5.78 -0.40
C ASN A 6 -19.99 -6.90 -1.45
N GLY A 7 -19.65 -8.13 -1.08
CA GLY A 7 -19.57 -9.27 -2.01
C GLY A 7 -18.38 -9.24 -2.98
N ILE A 8 -17.43 -8.32 -2.80
CA ILE A 8 -16.20 -8.24 -3.59
C ILE A 8 -15.06 -8.84 -2.75
N PRO A 9 -14.55 -10.04 -3.09
CA PRO A 9 -13.37 -10.61 -2.45
C PRO A 9 -12.11 -9.86 -2.88
N VAL A 10 -11.17 -9.72 -1.96
CA VAL A 10 -9.89 -9.04 -2.15
C VAL A 10 -8.80 -9.86 -1.49
N GLU A 11 -7.76 -10.17 -2.26
CA GLU A 11 -6.56 -10.84 -1.78
C GLU A 11 -5.35 -9.95 -2.01
N VAL A 12 -4.45 -9.90 -1.02
CA VAL A 12 -3.25 -9.08 -1.06
C VAL A 12 -2.07 -9.87 -0.51
N ALA A 13 -0.99 -9.91 -1.27
CA ALA A 13 0.35 -10.27 -0.81
C ALA A 13 1.24 -9.03 -0.96
N MET A 14 2.08 -8.76 0.03
CA MET A 14 3.02 -7.65 -0.05
C MET A 14 4.33 -7.99 0.63
N SER A 15 5.43 -7.46 0.11
CA SER A 15 6.76 -7.57 0.71
C SER A 15 7.55 -6.30 0.44
N TYR A 16 8.39 -5.89 1.37
CA TYR A 16 9.38 -4.85 1.11
C TYR A 16 10.71 -5.48 0.71
N ASN A 17 11.43 -4.82 -0.18
CA ASN A 17 12.81 -5.11 -0.53
C ASN A 17 13.68 -3.87 -0.25
N THR A 18 14.98 -3.98 -0.47
CA THR A 18 15.94 -2.89 -0.22
C THR A 18 16.12 -1.94 -1.41
N SER A 19 15.33 -2.09 -2.47
CA SER A 19 15.34 -1.18 -3.62
C SER A 19 14.40 0.01 -3.37
N TYR A 20 14.51 1.03 -4.21
CA TYR A 20 13.61 2.19 -4.16
C TYR A 20 12.41 2.04 -5.10
N SER A 21 12.39 1.03 -5.96
CA SER A 21 11.34 0.85 -6.96
C SER A 21 10.14 0.12 -6.38
N GLU A 22 8.95 0.69 -6.59
CA GLU A 22 7.67 -0.01 -6.42
C GLU A 22 7.53 -1.01 -7.58
N ASN A 23 7.24 -2.28 -7.27
CA ASN A 23 6.86 -3.28 -8.25
C ASN A 23 5.46 -3.77 -7.91
N LEU A 24 4.56 -3.70 -8.90
CA LEU A 24 3.13 -3.83 -8.65
C LEU A 24 2.46 -4.65 -9.73
N HIS A 25 1.76 -5.69 -9.29
CA HIS A 25 0.87 -6.51 -10.09
C HIS A 25 -0.53 -6.45 -9.51
N SER A 26 -1.50 -6.05 -10.32
CA SER A 26 -2.90 -5.94 -9.88
C SER A 26 -3.81 -6.69 -10.84
N TYR A 27 -4.82 -7.36 -10.30
CA TYR A 27 -5.70 -8.23 -11.06
C TYR A 27 -7.15 -7.95 -10.70
N VAL A 28 -8.03 -8.04 -11.70
CA VAL A 28 -9.48 -8.09 -11.53
C VAL A 28 -9.99 -9.29 -12.32
N ASN A 29 -10.67 -10.21 -11.65
CA ASN A 29 -11.15 -11.46 -12.26
C ASN A 29 -10.04 -12.19 -13.04
N ASN A 30 -8.86 -12.30 -12.43
CA ASN A 30 -7.66 -12.96 -12.97
C ASN A 30 -7.03 -12.28 -14.20
N ILE A 31 -7.53 -11.11 -14.61
CA ILE A 31 -6.94 -10.31 -15.70
C ILE A 31 -6.00 -9.26 -15.09
N ASN A 32 -4.76 -9.22 -15.55
CA ASN A 32 -3.79 -8.21 -15.13
C ASN A 32 -4.22 -6.83 -15.61
N THR A 33 -4.40 -5.89 -14.68
CA THR A 33 -4.70 -4.49 -14.95
C THR A 33 -3.40 -3.68 -14.93
N HIS A 34 -2.71 -3.60 -16.06
CA HIS A 34 -1.39 -2.94 -16.18
C HIS A 34 -1.42 -1.45 -15.78
N GLU A 35 -2.49 -0.75 -16.12
CA GLU A 35 -2.69 0.67 -15.74
C GLU A 35 -3.31 0.82 -14.35
N GLY A 36 -3.61 -0.28 -13.67
CA GLY A 36 -4.30 -0.31 -12.38
C GLY A 36 -5.78 0.03 -12.52
N GLY A 37 -6.27 0.91 -11.66
CA GLY A 37 -7.69 1.26 -11.56
C GLY A 37 -8.11 1.68 -10.16
N THR A 38 -9.41 1.59 -9.89
CA THR A 38 -10.01 2.00 -8.62
C THR A 38 -9.59 1.12 -7.44
N HIS A 39 -9.41 -0.19 -7.66
CA HIS A 39 -8.88 -1.15 -6.68
C HIS A 39 -7.48 -0.75 -6.23
N LEU A 40 -6.58 -0.48 -7.17
CA LEU A 40 -5.21 -0.07 -6.88
C LEU A 40 -5.15 1.30 -6.19
N THR A 41 -5.91 2.26 -6.69
CA THR A 41 -5.98 3.61 -6.10
C THR A 41 -6.49 3.55 -4.66
N GLY A 42 -7.50 2.71 -4.42
CA GLY A 42 -8.04 2.43 -3.09
C GLY A 42 -7.00 1.80 -2.17
N PHE A 43 -6.27 0.80 -2.65
CA PHE A 43 -5.19 0.14 -1.91
C PHE A 43 -4.10 1.13 -1.50
N ARG A 44 -3.54 1.90 -2.45
CA ARG A 44 -2.47 2.88 -2.18
C ARG A 44 -2.91 3.92 -1.14
N ARG A 45 -4.14 4.42 -1.25
CA ARG A 45 -4.71 5.37 -0.28
C ARG A 45 -4.86 4.74 1.11
N ALA A 46 -5.35 3.50 1.18
CA ALA A 46 -5.54 2.79 2.44
C ALA A 46 -4.20 2.47 3.12
N LEU A 47 -3.20 2.00 2.36
CA LEU A 47 -1.85 1.71 2.83
C LEU A 47 -1.21 2.96 3.44
N THR A 48 -1.17 4.06 2.67
CA THR A 48 -0.60 5.35 3.11
C THR A 48 -1.24 5.83 4.41
N ARG A 49 -2.57 5.83 4.48
CA ARG A 49 -3.31 6.29 5.67
C ARG A 49 -3.01 5.41 6.89
N THR A 50 -2.93 4.10 6.70
CA THR A 50 -2.75 3.14 7.79
C THR A 50 -1.34 3.26 8.38
N LEU A 51 -0.32 3.28 7.53
CA LEU A 51 1.08 3.40 7.96
C LEU A 51 1.36 4.77 8.59
N LYS A 52 0.82 5.85 8.01
CA LYS A 52 0.92 7.18 8.60
C LYS A 52 0.29 7.23 9.99
N SER A 53 -0.95 6.74 10.14
CA SER A 53 -1.62 6.71 11.44
C SER A 53 -0.86 5.87 12.47
N TYR A 54 -0.24 4.77 12.03
CA TYR A 54 0.61 3.96 12.90
C TYR A 54 1.85 4.73 13.36
N ALA A 55 2.57 5.39 12.44
CA ALA A 55 3.78 6.15 12.74
C ALA A 55 3.54 7.37 13.65
N GLU A 56 2.39 8.04 13.49
CA GLU A 56 1.94 9.11 14.38
C GLU A 56 1.64 8.57 15.78
N LYS A 57 0.85 7.49 15.89
CA LYS A 57 0.47 6.90 17.17
C LYS A 57 1.63 6.27 17.94
N SER A 58 2.66 5.79 17.24
CA SER A 58 3.86 5.24 17.86
C SER A 58 4.84 6.32 18.34
N GLY A 59 4.60 7.60 18.02
CA GLY A 59 5.50 8.71 18.32
C GLY A 59 6.81 8.69 17.52
N MET A 60 6.91 7.85 16.49
CA MET A 60 8.12 7.73 15.65
C MET A 60 8.41 9.03 14.90
N LEU A 61 7.35 9.71 14.41
CA LEU A 61 7.51 10.94 13.63
C LEU A 61 7.98 12.13 14.49
N GLU A 62 7.59 12.17 15.76
CA GLU A 62 7.98 13.24 16.69
C GLU A 62 9.47 13.18 17.05
N ARG A 63 10.01 11.96 17.18
CA ARG A 63 11.43 11.73 17.50
C ARG A 63 12.35 12.17 16.36
N GLU A 64 11.97 11.85 15.13
CA GLU A 64 12.80 12.09 13.95
C GLU A 64 12.59 13.49 13.33
N LYS A 65 11.55 14.23 13.73
CA LYS A 65 11.16 15.53 13.13
C LYS A 65 10.99 15.46 11.60
N VAL A 66 10.60 14.30 11.08
CA VAL A 66 10.44 14.05 9.64
C VAL A 66 8.96 14.13 9.27
N THR A 67 8.69 14.77 8.12
CA THR A 67 7.39 14.69 7.45
C THR A 67 7.46 13.59 6.40
N VAL A 68 6.60 12.57 6.53
CA VAL A 68 6.55 11.43 5.61
C VAL A 68 5.47 11.66 4.54
N ALA A 69 5.87 11.60 3.27
CA ALA A 69 4.99 11.63 2.11
C ALA A 69 4.36 10.25 1.86
N GLY A 70 3.29 10.22 1.05
CA GLY A 70 2.62 8.96 0.73
C GLY A 70 3.47 7.98 -0.09
N ASP A 71 4.41 8.51 -0.86
CA ASP A 71 5.28 7.76 -1.76
C ASP A 71 6.40 7.06 -0.99
N ASP A 72 6.87 7.65 0.11
CA ASP A 72 7.88 7.08 1.02
C ASP A 72 7.47 5.70 1.54
N PHE A 73 6.16 5.48 1.76
CA PHE A 73 5.65 4.19 2.23
C PHE A 73 5.65 3.10 1.15
N ARG A 74 5.85 3.45 -0.12
CA ARG A 74 5.81 2.53 -1.25
C ARG A 74 7.19 2.26 -1.86
N GLU A 75 8.23 2.92 -1.35
CA GLU A 75 9.60 2.61 -1.73
C GLU A 75 9.92 1.15 -1.38
N GLY A 76 10.42 0.41 -2.37
CA GLY A 76 10.77 -1.00 -2.23
C GLY A 76 9.58 -1.95 -2.04
N LEU A 77 8.34 -1.46 -2.20
CA LEU A 77 7.14 -2.29 -2.07
C LEU A 77 6.98 -3.20 -3.29
N LEU A 78 6.84 -4.49 -3.02
CA LEU A 78 6.37 -5.53 -3.92
C LEU A 78 4.91 -5.83 -3.59
N LEU A 79 4.01 -5.60 -4.54
CA LEU A 79 2.58 -5.89 -4.46
C LEU A 79 2.16 -6.86 -5.57
#